data_AF-A0A967D2H1-F1
#
_entry.id   AF-A0A967D2H1-F1
#
_cell.length_a   1.000
_cell.length_b   1.000
_cell.length_c   1.000
_cell.angle_alpha   90.00
_cell.angle_beta   90.00
_cell.angle_gamma   90.00
#
_symmetry.space_group_name_H-M   'P 1'
#
loop_
_entity.id
_entity.type
_entity.pdbx_description
1 polymer ?
#
loop_
_entity_poly.entity_id
_entity_poly.type
_entity_poly.pdbx_seq_one_letter_code
_entity_poly.pdbx_strand_id
1 'polypeptide(L)'
;HLPAGLLGVRDVTLLVVISGGLFVAATLLFLPNWLPVALSLPVLAWLLGYSYAKRFTPLAHLWLGAALGLAPLAAWIAVRGPLILANPTDVLPAVVLAAAVTTWVAGFDTIYACQDAGFDADEGLQSLPGRFGVAGALRIAAGLHLVTILLLVALPAVTPGLGGITWTAVAAIGGLLAYEHAIVRPDDLSRVNQAFFTVNAVIGGLLLAAIGLDLWL
;
A
#
# COMPACT_ATOMS: atom_id res chain seq x y z
N HIS A 1 -8.32 -7.79 -20.81
CA HIS A 1 -8.21 -6.98 -22.05
C HIS A 1 -7.16 -7.52 -23.01
N LEU A 2 -5.87 -7.61 -22.63
CA LEU A 2 -4.83 -8.19 -23.50
C LEU A 2 -5.08 -9.66 -23.88
N PRO A 3 -5.38 -10.61 -22.95
CA PRO A 3 -5.63 -12.01 -23.33
C PRO A 3 -6.88 -12.18 -24.19
N ALA A 4 -7.83 -11.26 -24.08
CA ALA A 4 -9.07 -11.22 -24.86
C ALA A 4 -8.92 -10.47 -26.19
N GLY A 5 -7.73 -9.92 -26.51
CA GLY A 5 -7.47 -9.15 -27.73
C GLY A 5 -8.15 -7.78 -27.81
N LEU A 6 -8.76 -7.30 -26.71
CA LEU A 6 -9.49 -6.03 -26.67
C LEU A 6 -8.57 -4.79 -26.65
N LEU A 7 -7.29 -4.98 -26.31
CA LEU A 7 -6.26 -3.95 -26.36
C LEU A 7 -5.01 -4.56 -27.01
N GLY A 8 -4.25 -3.76 -27.76
CA GLY A 8 -2.96 -4.16 -28.30
C GLY A 8 -1.83 -4.00 -27.29
N VAL A 9 -0.77 -4.80 -27.43
CA VAL A 9 0.47 -4.63 -26.64
C VAL A 9 1.05 -3.22 -26.83
N ARG A 10 0.97 -2.69 -28.06
CA ARG A 10 1.41 -1.33 -28.37
C ARG A 10 0.65 -0.28 -27.56
N ASP A 11 -0.66 -0.42 -27.40
CA ASP A 11 -1.49 0.55 -26.70
C ASP A 11 -1.15 0.58 -25.21
N VAL A 12 -0.98 -0.60 -24.61
CA VAL A 12 -0.59 -0.72 -23.20
C VAL A 12 0.84 -0.19 -22.98
N THR A 13 1.78 -0.50 -23.88
CA THR A 13 3.15 0.03 -23.79
C THR A 13 3.17 1.55 -23.91
N LEU A 14 2.41 2.13 -24.85
CA LEU A 14 2.30 3.59 -24.98
C LEU A 14 1.72 4.22 -23.72
N LEU A 15 0.66 3.63 -23.15
CA LEU A 15 0.07 4.11 -21.91
C LEU A 15 1.08 4.11 -20.77
N VAL A 16 1.86 3.03 -20.61
CA VAL A 16 2.90 2.93 -19.57
C VAL A 16 3.99 3.98 -19.76
N VAL A 17 4.50 4.14 -20.99
CA VAL A 17 5.57 5.11 -21.30
C VAL A 17 5.08 6.54 -21.08
N ILE A 18 3.87 6.88 -21.56
CA ILE A 18 3.28 8.21 -21.38
C ILE A 18 3.04 8.48 -19.89
N SER A 19 2.45 7.53 -19.16
CA SER A 19 2.17 7.68 -17.73
C SER A 19 3.46 7.82 -16.91
N GLY A 20 4.49 7.04 -17.22
CA GLY A 20 5.80 7.15 -16.58
C GLY A 20 6.49 8.49 -16.90
N GLY A 21 6.40 8.96 -18.15
CA GLY A 21 6.90 10.28 -18.55
C GLY A 21 6.17 11.42 -17.84
N LEU A 22 4.84 11.35 -17.76
CA LEU A 22 4.02 12.33 -17.03
C LEU A 22 4.31 12.31 -15.52
N PHE A 23 4.51 11.13 -14.93
CA PHE A 23 4.90 11.00 -13.54
C PHE A 23 6.22 11.72 -13.25
N VAL A 24 7.26 11.47 -14.07
CA VAL A 24 8.56 12.16 -13.95
C VAL A 24 8.40 13.66 -14.19
N ALA A 25 7.67 14.07 -15.23
CA ALA A 25 7.44 15.49 -15.54
C ALA A 25 6.70 16.22 -14.41
N ALA A 26 5.72 15.58 -13.77
CA ALA A 26 5.00 16.16 -12.64
C ALA A 26 5.91 16.46 -11.44
N THR A 27 7.00 15.70 -11.26
CA THR A 27 7.96 15.98 -10.18
C THR A 27 8.71 17.30 -10.35
N LEU A 28 8.78 17.86 -11.57
CA LEU A 28 9.38 19.16 -11.85
C LEU A 28 8.58 20.32 -11.23
N LEU A 29 7.30 20.11 -10.93
CA LEU A 29 6.44 21.11 -10.29
C LEU A 29 6.90 21.48 -8.87
N PHE A 30 7.76 20.67 -8.26
CA PHE A 30 8.25 20.88 -6.90
C PHE A 30 9.60 21.60 -6.84
N LEU A 31 10.19 22.00 -7.97
CA LEU A 31 11.42 22.81 -7.96
C LEU A 31 11.23 24.12 -7.16
N PRO A 32 12.23 24.57 -6.38
CA PRO A 32 13.63 24.12 -6.37
C PRO A 32 13.92 22.87 -5.52
N ASN A 33 12.92 22.22 -4.92
CA ASN A 33 13.12 20.93 -4.26
C ASN A 33 13.40 19.86 -5.33
N TRP A 34 14.65 19.43 -5.44
CA TRP A 34 15.11 18.48 -6.46
C TRP A 34 14.88 17.01 -6.08
N LEU A 35 14.54 16.72 -4.82
CA LEU A 35 14.37 15.34 -4.32
C LEU A 35 13.30 14.55 -5.10
N PRO A 36 12.11 15.11 -5.43
CA PRO A 36 11.11 14.39 -6.22
C PRO A 36 11.64 13.96 -7.59
N VAL A 37 12.42 14.82 -8.25
CA VAL A 37 13.02 14.52 -9.56
C VAL A 37 14.03 13.38 -9.42
N ALA A 38 14.94 13.48 -8.46
CA ALA A 38 15.97 12.46 -8.24
C ALA A 38 15.39 11.09 -7.84
N LEU A 39 14.30 11.09 -7.06
CA LEU A 39 13.65 9.87 -6.58
C LEU A 39 12.62 9.30 -7.57
N SER A 40 12.20 10.06 -8.59
CA SER A 40 11.19 9.61 -9.56
C SER A 40 11.58 8.31 -10.26
N LEU A 41 12.81 8.18 -10.76
CA LEU A 41 13.25 6.97 -11.46
C LEU A 41 13.36 5.75 -10.53
N PRO A 42 13.96 5.83 -9.33
CA PRO A 42 13.90 4.74 -8.35
C PRO A 42 12.47 4.31 -7.99
N VAL A 43 11.57 5.26 -7.75
CA VAL A 43 10.16 4.96 -7.42
C VAL A 43 9.46 4.29 -8.60
N LEU A 44 9.64 4.79 -9.82
CA LEU A 44 9.05 4.21 -11.01
C LEU A 44 9.59 2.80 -11.27
N ALA A 45 10.88 2.57 -11.08
CA ALA A 45 11.48 1.23 -11.19
C ALA A 45 10.87 0.26 -10.18
N TRP A 46 10.63 0.70 -8.94
CA TRP A 46 9.96 -0.12 -7.92
C TRP A 46 8.52 -0.47 -8.31
N LEU A 47 7.75 0.52 -8.78
CA LEU A 47 6.35 0.34 -9.21
C LEU A 47 6.23 -0.63 -10.39
N LEU A 48 7.10 -0.48 -11.40
CA LEU A 48 7.11 -1.35 -12.57
C LEU A 48 7.62 -2.76 -12.23
N GLY A 49 8.61 -2.85 -11.34
CA GLY A 49 9.22 -4.11 -10.91
C GLY A 49 8.27 -5.04 -10.16
N TYR A 50 7.30 -4.49 -9.41
CA TYR A 50 6.30 -5.27 -8.67
C TYR A 50 5.62 -6.35 -9.53
N SER A 51 5.28 -6.03 -10.78
CA SER A 51 4.56 -6.95 -11.68
C SER A 51 5.32 -8.25 -11.96
N TYR A 52 6.64 -8.28 -11.70
CA TYR A 52 7.51 -9.43 -11.87
C TYR A 52 7.82 -10.15 -10.54
N ALA A 53 7.46 -9.56 -9.39
CA ALA A 53 7.92 -10.00 -8.06
C ALA A 53 7.57 -11.46 -7.75
N LYS A 54 6.36 -11.92 -8.08
CA LYS A 54 5.92 -13.31 -7.84
C LYS A 54 6.83 -14.36 -8.50
N ARG A 55 7.63 -14.01 -9.52
CA ARG A 55 8.51 -14.98 -10.19
C ARG A 55 9.76 -15.33 -9.39
N PHE A 56 10.11 -14.54 -8.37
CA PHE A 56 11.36 -14.72 -7.63
C PHE A 56 11.25 -14.47 -6.12
N THR A 57 10.12 -13.98 -5.61
CA THR A 57 9.90 -13.88 -4.15
C THR A 57 8.44 -14.10 -3.75
N PRO A 58 8.16 -14.82 -2.63
CA PRO A 58 6.81 -14.89 -2.06
C PRO A 58 6.39 -13.59 -1.37
N LEU A 59 7.31 -12.62 -1.22
CA LEU A 59 7.06 -11.34 -0.59
C LEU A 59 6.50 -10.29 -1.57
N ALA A 60 5.95 -10.72 -2.70
CA ALA A 60 5.35 -9.83 -3.70
C ALA A 60 4.28 -8.90 -3.09
N HIS A 61 3.52 -9.37 -2.11
CA HIS A 61 2.51 -8.58 -1.40
C HIS A 61 3.13 -7.44 -0.58
N LEU A 62 4.30 -7.66 0.05
CA LEU A 62 5.05 -6.59 0.71
C LEU A 62 5.67 -5.62 -0.29
N TRP A 63 6.09 -6.10 -1.46
CA TRP A 63 6.59 -5.23 -2.53
C TRP A 63 5.47 -4.29 -3.02
N LEU A 64 4.27 -4.82 -3.27
CA LEU A 64 3.08 -4.05 -3.62
C LEU A 64 2.70 -3.09 -2.49
N GLY A 65 2.73 -3.56 -1.25
CA GLY A 65 2.49 -2.74 -0.08
C GLY A 65 3.43 -1.55 -0.02
N ALA A 66 4.73 -1.78 -0.20
CA ALA A 66 5.73 -0.72 -0.24
C ALA A 66 5.49 0.22 -1.42
N ALA A 67 5.09 -0.29 -2.58
CA ALA A 67 4.78 0.52 -3.74
C ALA A 67 3.65 1.55 -3.47
N LEU A 68 2.61 1.16 -2.74
CA LEU A 68 1.55 2.09 -2.31
C LEU A 68 1.98 2.94 -1.10
N GLY A 69 2.77 2.38 -0.17
CA GLY A 69 3.32 3.09 0.98
C GLY A 69 4.28 4.22 0.60
N LEU A 70 4.91 4.15 -0.59
CA LEU A 70 5.72 5.23 -1.13
C LEU A 70 4.90 6.50 -1.40
N ALA A 71 3.57 6.44 -1.55
CA ALA A 71 2.75 7.61 -1.85
C ALA A 71 2.78 8.68 -0.74
N PRO A 72 2.44 8.40 0.54
CA PRO A 72 2.57 9.38 1.62
C PRO A 72 4.02 9.86 1.82
N LEU A 73 5.01 8.97 1.63
CA LEU A 73 6.43 9.34 1.73
C LEU A 73 6.85 10.32 0.63
N ALA A 74 6.46 10.05 -0.62
CA ALA A 74 6.73 10.90 -1.77
C ALA A 74 6.05 12.27 -1.62
N ALA A 75 4.80 12.30 -1.16
CA ALA A 75 4.08 13.54 -0.89
C ALA A 75 4.79 14.40 0.17
N TRP A 76 5.26 13.77 1.26
CA TRP A 76 6.01 14.46 2.31
C TRP A 76 7.33 15.02 1.79
N ILE A 77 8.10 14.22 1.04
CA ILE A 77 9.36 14.66 0.42
C ILE A 77 9.12 15.80 -0.56
N ALA A 78 8.04 15.75 -1.33
CA ALA A 78 7.72 16.75 -2.34
C ALA A 78 7.46 18.13 -1.72
N VAL A 79 6.72 18.17 -0.59
CA VAL A 79 6.35 19.42 0.08
C VAL A 79 7.41 19.89 1.07
N ARG A 80 8.13 18.97 1.73
CA ARG A 80 9.03 19.28 2.87
C ARG A 80 10.50 18.97 2.61
N GLY A 81 10.89 18.66 1.36
CA GLY A 81 12.25 18.27 1.00
C GLY A 81 13.38 19.13 1.59
N PRO A 82 13.35 20.47 1.48
CA PRO A 82 14.37 21.33 2.09
C PRO A 82 14.48 21.19 3.61
N LEU A 83 13.35 20.98 4.29
CA LEU A 83 13.33 20.79 5.75
C LEU A 83 13.88 19.42 6.14
N ILE A 84 13.61 18.37 5.37
CA ILE A 84 14.20 17.04 5.56
C ILE A 84 15.73 17.10 5.43
N LEU A 85 16.24 17.87 4.46
CA LEU A 85 17.69 18.04 4.29
C LEU A 85 18.34 18.76 5.47
N ALA A 86 17.65 19.72 6.08
CA ALA A 86 18.13 20.45 7.26
C ALA A 86 17.94 19.65 8.56
N ASN A 87 16.85 18.88 8.66
CA ASN A 87 16.50 18.05 9.78
C ASN A 87 15.93 16.71 9.28
N PRO A 88 16.79 15.67 9.16
CA PRO A 88 16.36 14.36 8.64
C PRO A 88 15.24 13.69 9.43
N THR A 89 15.04 14.06 10.71
CA THR A 89 13.96 13.48 11.53
C THR A 89 12.57 13.98 11.13
N ASP A 90 12.47 15.06 10.34
CA ASP A 90 11.19 15.58 9.82
C ASP A 90 10.42 14.55 8.98
N VAL A 91 11.10 13.56 8.38
CA VAL A 91 10.47 12.53 7.56
C VAL A 91 9.73 11.46 8.37
N LEU A 92 9.94 11.41 9.69
CA LEU A 92 9.47 10.32 10.54
C LEU A 92 7.94 10.09 10.48
N PRO A 93 7.06 11.12 10.49
CA PRO A 93 5.62 10.93 10.29
C PRO A 93 5.29 10.17 9.00
N ALA A 94 5.94 10.55 7.91
CA ALA A 94 5.71 9.97 6.60
C ALA A 94 6.24 8.53 6.51
N VAL A 95 7.36 8.22 7.17
CA VAL A 95 7.88 6.85 7.25
C VAL A 95 6.96 5.94 8.06
N VAL A 96 6.47 6.40 9.21
CA VAL A 96 5.51 5.62 10.03
C VAL A 96 4.22 5.37 9.27
N LEU A 97 3.67 6.40 8.61
CA LEU A 97 2.48 6.26 7.78
C LEU A 97 2.71 5.37 6.56
N ALA A 98 3.85 5.49 5.88
CA ALA A 98 4.23 4.62 4.76
C ALA A 98 4.35 3.15 5.19
N ALA A 99 4.92 2.87 6.36
CA ALA A 99 5.01 1.53 6.91
C ALA A 99 3.62 0.97 7.30
N ALA A 100 2.73 1.81 7.85
CA ALA A 100 1.36 1.43 8.15
C ALA A 100 0.61 1.06 6.86
N VAL A 101 0.69 1.91 5.83
CA VAL A 101 0.10 1.63 4.50
C VAL A 101 0.71 0.38 3.87
N THR A 102 2.02 0.18 3.99
CA THR A 102 2.71 -0.99 3.44
C THR A 102 2.19 -2.29 4.03
N THR A 103 2.10 -2.35 5.36
CA THR A 103 1.64 -3.55 6.07
C THR A 103 0.15 -3.77 5.86
N TRP A 104 -0.64 -2.70 5.79
CA TRP A 104 -2.07 -2.77 5.51
C TRP A 104 -2.34 -3.37 4.13
N VAL A 105 -1.69 -2.81 3.11
CA VAL A 105 -1.82 -3.27 1.72
C VAL A 105 -1.32 -4.69 1.56
N ALA A 106 -0.16 -4.99 2.13
CA ALA A 106 0.37 -6.35 2.06
C ALA A 106 -0.58 -7.35 2.73
N GLY A 107 -1.24 -6.97 3.82
CA GLY A 107 -2.22 -7.81 4.50
C GLY A 107 -3.43 -8.11 3.63
N PHE A 108 -4.14 -7.10 3.14
CA PHE A 108 -5.35 -7.33 2.34
C PHE A 108 -5.02 -7.96 0.97
N ASP A 109 -3.87 -7.64 0.36
CA ASP A 109 -3.45 -8.26 -0.91
C ASP A 109 -3.10 -9.74 -0.71
N THR A 110 -2.58 -10.11 0.47
CA THR A 110 -2.39 -11.52 0.85
C THR A 110 -3.73 -12.25 0.99
N ILE A 111 -4.76 -11.60 1.56
CA ILE A 111 -6.13 -12.15 1.63
C ILE A 111 -6.68 -12.35 0.22
N TYR A 112 -6.54 -11.35 -0.65
CA TYR A 112 -6.99 -11.41 -2.03
C TYR A 112 -6.30 -12.55 -2.82
N ALA A 113 -4.98 -12.66 -2.69
CA ALA A 113 -4.20 -13.67 -3.37
C ALA A 113 -4.53 -15.11 -2.94
N CYS A 114 -5.24 -15.32 -1.83
CA CYS A 114 -5.70 -16.66 -1.45
C CYS A 114 -6.64 -17.28 -2.50
N GLN A 115 -7.33 -16.46 -3.31
CA GLN A 115 -8.16 -16.93 -4.41
C GLN A 115 -7.33 -17.55 -5.55
N ASP A 116 -6.10 -17.06 -5.73
CA ASP A 116 -5.21 -17.47 -6.82
C ASP A 116 -4.23 -18.58 -6.38
N ALA A 117 -4.37 -19.13 -5.17
CA ALA A 117 -3.40 -20.06 -4.58
C ALA A 117 -3.11 -21.29 -5.46
N GLY A 118 -4.16 -21.89 -6.05
CA GLY A 118 -4.02 -23.03 -6.94
C GLY A 118 -3.32 -22.67 -8.25
N PHE A 119 -3.76 -21.58 -8.88
CA PHE A 119 -3.16 -21.08 -10.12
C PHE A 119 -1.68 -20.69 -9.93
N ASP A 120 -1.37 -19.97 -8.85
CA ASP A 120 0.00 -19.59 -8.52
C ASP A 120 0.88 -20.86 -8.35
N ALA A 121 0.36 -21.92 -7.75
CA ALA A 121 1.09 -23.18 -7.60
C ALA A 121 1.31 -23.90 -8.94
N ASP A 122 0.28 -23.97 -9.80
CA ASP A 122 0.35 -24.62 -11.11
C ASP A 122 1.33 -23.92 -12.06
N GLU A 123 1.40 -22.58 -12.00
CA GLU A 123 2.29 -21.75 -12.81
C GLU A 123 3.69 -21.55 -12.17
N GLY A 124 3.95 -22.14 -11.01
CA GLY A 124 5.23 -22.01 -10.30
C GLY A 124 5.52 -20.59 -9.79
N LEU A 125 4.47 -19.79 -9.57
CA LEU A 125 4.56 -18.45 -9.00
C LEU A 125 4.72 -18.52 -7.48
N GLN A 126 5.53 -17.62 -6.94
CA GLN A 126 5.75 -17.47 -5.51
C GLN A 126 4.78 -16.46 -4.93
N SER A 127 3.87 -16.94 -4.09
CA SER A 127 2.98 -16.11 -3.27
C SER A 127 2.93 -16.64 -1.83
N LEU A 128 2.48 -15.79 -0.90
CA LEU A 128 2.27 -16.24 0.48
C LEU A 128 1.28 -17.42 0.58
N PRO A 129 0.11 -17.42 -0.08
CA PRO A 129 -0.78 -18.57 -0.07
C PRO A 129 -0.19 -19.80 -0.78
N GLY A 130 0.56 -19.63 -1.88
CA GLY A 130 1.25 -20.75 -2.52
C GLY A 130 2.33 -21.39 -1.62
N ARG A 131 3.02 -20.59 -0.81
CA ARG A 131 4.12 -21.05 0.06
C ARG A 131 3.65 -21.58 1.43
N PHE A 132 2.66 -20.94 2.04
CA PHE A 132 2.22 -21.22 3.41
C PHE A 132 0.80 -21.81 3.50
N GLY A 133 0.16 -22.03 2.35
CA GLY A 133 -1.26 -22.38 2.27
C GLY A 133 -2.17 -21.20 2.63
N VAL A 134 -3.45 -21.31 2.28
CA VAL A 134 -4.46 -20.27 2.55
C VAL A 134 -4.53 -19.93 4.04
N ALA A 135 -4.60 -20.94 4.92
CA ALA A 135 -4.66 -20.71 6.37
C ALA A 135 -3.42 -20.00 6.93
N GLY A 136 -2.23 -20.33 6.41
CA GLY A 136 -0.99 -19.66 6.81
C GLY A 136 -0.94 -18.22 6.30
N ALA A 137 -1.33 -17.99 5.05
CA ALA A 137 -1.39 -16.66 4.46
C ALA A 137 -2.37 -15.73 5.20
N LEU A 138 -3.56 -16.22 5.58
CA LEU A 138 -4.52 -15.43 6.38
C LEU A 138 -3.96 -15.06 7.76
N ARG A 139 -3.19 -15.95 8.41
CA ARG A 139 -2.50 -15.62 9.67
C ARG A 139 -1.40 -14.57 9.48
N ILE A 140 -0.64 -14.65 8.39
CA ILE A 140 0.37 -13.64 8.05
C ILE A 140 -0.31 -12.29 7.79
N ALA A 141 -1.42 -12.28 7.04
CA ALA A 141 -2.22 -11.09 6.80
C ALA A 141 -2.73 -10.46 8.12
N ALA A 142 -3.21 -11.27 9.07
CA ALA A 142 -3.61 -10.80 10.39
C ALA A 142 -2.44 -10.17 11.16
N GLY A 143 -1.25 -10.77 11.10
CA GLY A 143 -0.04 -10.21 11.69
C GLY A 143 0.34 -8.86 11.07
N LEU A 144 0.26 -8.74 9.73
CA LEU A 144 0.50 -7.49 9.02
C LEU A 144 -0.51 -6.39 9.42
N HIS A 145 -1.80 -6.72 9.49
CA HIS A 145 -2.84 -5.79 9.94
C HIS A 145 -2.66 -5.38 11.41
N LEU A 146 -2.18 -6.28 12.28
CA LEU A 146 -1.82 -5.92 13.64
C LEU A 146 -0.68 -4.88 13.64
N VAL A 147 0.36 -5.09 12.84
CA VAL A 147 1.46 -4.12 12.70
C VAL A 147 0.96 -2.78 12.16
N THR A 148 0.02 -2.78 11.21
CA THR A 148 -0.66 -1.55 10.75
C THR A 148 -1.27 -0.79 11.91
N ILE A 149 -2.08 -1.46 12.75
CA ILE A 149 -2.73 -0.81 13.89
C ILE A 149 -1.70 -0.26 14.87
N LEU A 150 -0.65 -1.02 15.19
CA LEU A 150 0.42 -0.56 16.08
C LEU A 150 1.12 0.70 15.54
N LEU A 151 1.39 0.76 14.23
CA LEU A 151 1.98 1.92 13.58
C LEU A 151 1.03 3.13 13.57
N LEU A 152 -0.27 2.92 13.32
CA LEU A 152 -1.27 3.98 13.39
C LEU A 152 -1.47 4.53 14.82
N VAL A 153 -1.41 3.65 15.83
CA VAL A 153 -1.40 4.03 17.25
C VAL A 153 -0.14 4.83 17.61
N ALA A 154 1.00 4.53 17.01
CA ALA A 154 2.25 5.25 17.22
C ALA A 154 2.32 6.59 16.46
N LEU A 155 1.50 6.78 15.42
CA LEU A 155 1.56 7.96 14.54
C LEU A 155 1.41 9.31 15.27
N PRO A 156 0.50 9.48 16.25
CA PRO A 156 0.40 10.72 17.03
C PRO A 156 1.67 11.05 17.83
N ALA A 157 2.47 10.06 18.22
CA ALA A 157 3.71 10.29 18.96
C ALA A 157 4.79 10.98 18.11
N VAL A 158 4.68 10.87 16.77
CA VAL A 158 5.61 11.50 15.82
C VAL A 158 4.98 12.66 15.05
N THR A 159 3.66 12.84 15.15
CA THR A 159 2.90 13.87 14.41
C THR A 159 2.10 14.74 15.38
N PRO A 160 2.73 15.81 15.93
CA PRO A 160 2.03 16.75 16.79
C PRO A 160 0.82 17.36 16.06
N GLY A 161 -0.34 17.42 16.74
CA GLY A 161 -1.60 17.88 16.16
C GLY A 161 -2.61 16.78 15.88
N LEU A 162 -2.20 15.50 15.87
CA LEU A 162 -3.15 14.39 15.88
C LEU A 162 -3.76 14.19 17.27
N GLY A 163 -5.08 14.08 17.32
CA GLY A 163 -5.91 14.08 18.51
C GLY A 163 -7.05 13.06 18.45
N GLY A 164 -8.18 13.39 19.09
CA GLY A 164 -9.26 12.44 19.34
C GLY A 164 -9.92 11.88 18.07
N ILE A 165 -9.89 12.63 16.97
CA ILE A 165 -10.49 12.20 15.69
C ILE A 165 -9.64 11.06 15.10
N THR A 166 -8.32 11.22 15.08
CA THR A 166 -7.40 10.16 14.65
C THR A 166 -7.55 8.92 15.52
N TRP A 167 -7.59 9.05 16.85
CA TRP A 167 -7.79 7.90 17.74
C TRP A 167 -9.08 7.14 17.47
N THR A 168 -10.18 7.86 17.23
CA THR A 168 -11.48 7.26 16.89
C THR A 168 -11.41 6.53 15.56
N ALA A 169 -10.75 7.11 14.56
CA ALA A 169 -10.55 6.47 13.27
C ALA A 169 -9.67 5.21 13.36
N VAL A 170 -8.60 5.23 14.16
CA VAL A 170 -7.75 4.05 14.39
C VAL A 170 -8.56 2.91 15.04
N ALA A 171 -9.42 3.21 16.01
CA ALA A 171 -10.31 2.22 16.60
C ALA A 171 -11.31 1.64 15.58
N ALA A 172 -11.91 2.51 14.74
CA ALA A 172 -12.80 2.09 13.67
C ALA A 172 -12.10 1.21 12.62
N ILE A 173 -10.88 1.58 12.20
CA ILE A 173 -10.04 0.81 11.27
C ILE A 173 -9.70 -0.55 11.88
N GLY A 174 -9.35 -0.62 13.17
CA GLY A 174 -9.12 -1.88 13.87
C GLY A 174 -10.35 -2.80 13.83
N GLY A 175 -11.54 -2.25 14.04
CA GLY A 175 -12.80 -2.98 13.92
C GLY A 175 -13.07 -3.49 12.49
N LEU A 176 -12.79 -2.67 11.48
CA LEU A 176 -12.94 -3.04 10.07
C LEU A 176 -11.96 -4.14 9.65
N LEU A 177 -10.68 -4.06 10.04
CA LEU A 177 -9.69 -5.10 9.77
C LEU A 177 -10.04 -6.41 10.50
N ALA A 178 -10.55 -6.33 11.73
CA ALA A 178 -11.06 -7.51 12.44
C ALA A 178 -12.27 -8.13 11.72
N TYR A 179 -13.16 -7.30 11.19
CA TYR A 179 -14.30 -7.76 10.39
C TYR A 179 -13.85 -8.48 9.10
N GLU A 180 -12.84 -7.98 8.38
CA GLU A 180 -12.29 -8.67 7.19
C GLU A 180 -11.83 -10.09 7.53
N HIS A 181 -11.06 -10.24 8.61
CA HIS A 181 -10.57 -11.54 9.08
C HIS A 181 -11.69 -12.44 9.62
N ALA A 182 -12.83 -11.88 10.02
CA ALA A 182 -13.98 -12.67 10.46
C ALA A 182 -14.81 -13.23 9.29
N ILE A 183 -14.87 -12.51 8.16
CA ILE A 183 -15.69 -12.90 7.00
C ILE A 183 -14.94 -13.75 5.98
N VAL A 184 -13.60 -13.72 5.95
CA VAL A 184 -12.77 -14.56 5.08
C VAL A 184 -12.19 -15.70 5.91
N ARG A 185 -12.52 -16.94 5.53
CA ARG A 185 -12.05 -18.14 6.23
C ARG A 185 -11.27 -19.04 5.27
N PRO A 186 -10.32 -19.86 5.77
CA PRO A 186 -9.53 -20.74 4.89
C PRO A 186 -10.37 -21.70 4.05
N ASP A 187 -11.54 -22.08 4.56
CA ASP A 187 -12.53 -22.96 3.93
C ASP A 187 -13.62 -22.23 3.15
N ASP A 188 -13.69 -20.89 3.24
CA ASP A 188 -14.72 -20.06 2.60
C ASP A 188 -14.13 -18.70 2.19
N LEU A 189 -13.68 -18.63 0.94
CA LEU A 189 -13.15 -17.42 0.30
C LEU A 189 -14.21 -16.63 -0.48
N SER A 190 -15.50 -16.98 -0.35
CA SER A 190 -16.59 -16.36 -1.13
C SER A 190 -16.74 -14.85 -0.88
N ARG A 191 -16.27 -14.38 0.27
CA ARG A 191 -16.37 -12.97 0.71
C ARG A 191 -15.09 -12.15 0.54
N VAL A 192 -14.06 -12.69 -0.09
CA VAL A 192 -12.78 -11.99 -0.31
C VAL A 192 -12.98 -10.65 -1.02
N ASN A 193 -13.84 -10.58 -2.05
CA ASN A 193 -14.10 -9.32 -2.75
C ASN A 193 -14.77 -8.25 -1.86
N GLN A 194 -15.63 -8.66 -0.93
CA GLN A 194 -16.25 -7.74 0.03
C GLN A 194 -15.19 -7.17 0.98
N ALA A 195 -14.34 -8.03 1.53
CA ALA A 195 -13.20 -7.63 2.35
C ALA A 195 -12.26 -6.70 1.57
N PHE A 196 -11.81 -7.13 0.39
CA PHE A 196 -10.85 -6.39 -0.43
C PHE A 196 -11.38 -5.04 -0.91
N PHE A 197 -12.49 -4.98 -1.64
CA PHE A 197 -12.91 -3.73 -2.29
C PHE A 197 -13.67 -2.77 -1.39
N THR A 198 -14.60 -3.29 -0.57
CA THR A 198 -15.51 -2.40 0.17
C THR A 198 -14.87 -1.91 1.45
N VAL A 199 -14.29 -2.83 2.24
CA VAL A 199 -13.75 -2.48 3.55
C VAL A 199 -12.48 -1.63 3.42
N ASN A 200 -11.55 -2.01 2.54
CA ASN A 200 -10.31 -1.24 2.37
C ASN A 200 -10.51 0.14 1.73
N ALA A 201 -11.52 0.31 0.86
CA ALA A 201 -11.88 1.64 0.36
C ALA A 201 -12.36 2.57 1.50
N VAL A 202 -13.16 2.03 2.42
CA VAL A 202 -13.62 2.77 3.61
C VAL A 202 -12.44 3.11 4.52
N ILE A 203 -11.53 2.16 4.77
CA ILE A 203 -10.32 2.40 5.60
C ILE A 203 -9.48 3.55 5.03
N GLY A 204 -9.20 3.54 3.73
CA GLY A 204 -8.43 4.61 3.09
C GLY A 204 -9.10 5.98 3.21
N GLY A 205 -10.42 6.04 3.01
CA GLY A 205 -11.21 7.26 3.17
C GLY A 205 -11.25 7.77 4.62
N LEU A 206 -11.43 6.87 5.59
CA LEU A 206 -11.40 7.20 7.02
C LEU A 206 -10.04 7.76 7.44
N LEU A 207 -8.95 7.13 7.01
CA LEU A 207 -7.60 7.57 7.35
C LEU A 207 -7.32 8.98 6.82
N LEU A 208 -7.65 9.24 5.56
CA LEU A 208 -7.49 10.56 4.94
C LEU A 208 -8.33 11.62 5.65
N ALA A 209 -9.63 11.35 5.86
CA ALA A 209 -10.55 12.30 6.46
C ALA A 209 -10.17 12.61 7.92
N ALA A 210 -9.83 11.58 8.71
CA ALA A 210 -9.51 11.75 10.12
C ALA A 210 -8.21 12.53 10.34
N ILE A 211 -7.12 12.14 9.66
CA ILE A 211 -5.83 12.85 9.75
C ILE A 211 -5.99 14.28 9.23
N GLY A 212 -6.64 14.47 8.10
CA GLY A 212 -6.86 15.80 7.52
C GLY A 212 -7.68 16.71 8.44
N LEU A 213 -8.72 16.17 9.08
CA LEU A 213 -9.59 16.94 9.97
C LEU A 213 -8.91 17.29 11.29
N ASP A 214 -8.19 16.37 11.91
CA ASP A 214 -7.43 16.66 13.15
C ASP A 214 -6.36 17.73 12.92
N LEU A 215 -5.64 17.67 11.80
CA LEU A 215 -4.60 18.66 11.48
C LEU A 215 -5.16 20.02 11.07
N TRP A 216 -6.45 20.09 10.74
CA TRP A 216 -7.12 21.34 10.35
C TRP A 216 -7.72 22.08 11.54
N LEU A 217 -8.16 21.36 12.58
CA LEU A 217 -8.76 21.90 13.81
C LEU A 217 -7.70 22.38 14.82
#